data_AF-A0A6G3XCR9-F1
#
_entry.id   AF-A0A6G3XCR9-F1
#
_cell.length_a   1.000
_cell.length_b   1.000
_cell.length_c   1.000
_cell.angle_alpha   90.00
_cell.angle_beta   90.00
_cell.angle_gamma   90.00
#
_symmetry.space_group_name_H-M   'P 1'
#
loop_
_entity.id
_entity.type
_entity.pdbx_description
1 polymer ?
#
loop_
_entity_poly.entity_id
_entity_poly.type
_entity_poly.pdbx_seq_one_letter_code
_entity_poly.pdbx_strand_id
1 'polypeptide(L)'
;VASAAVGFLMFIVVGKPIASLQNALTDWLNGLSGSNAVILGVVLGLMMCFDMGGPLNKVAYAFAVGGLADPTPGGLKVMAAVMAAGMVPPLAMALATTVRRGLFTKTERENGRAAWVLGASFITEGAIPFAAADPLRVIPSVMAGGAVTGA
;
A
#
# COMPACT_ATOMS: atom_id res chain seq x y z
N VAL A 1 -1.73 -10.37 33.78
CA VAL A 1 -2.32 -11.69 33.41
C VAL A 1 -3.09 -11.61 32.09
N ALA A 2 -4.09 -10.73 31.95
CA ALA A 2 -4.85 -10.58 30.69
C ALA A 2 -3.97 -10.25 29.47
N SER A 3 -3.07 -9.27 29.55
CA SER A 3 -2.18 -8.91 28.44
C SER A 3 -1.19 -10.02 28.06
N ALA A 4 -0.77 -10.84 29.04
CA ALA A 4 0.09 -11.99 28.80
C ALA A 4 -0.67 -13.14 28.13
N ALA A 5 -1.92 -13.38 28.53
CA ALA A 5 -2.79 -14.38 27.91
C ALA A 5 -3.17 -13.99 26.47
N VAL A 6 -3.51 -12.72 26.24
CA VAL A 6 -3.79 -12.19 24.89
C VAL A 6 -2.53 -12.22 24.02
N GLY A 7 -1.38 -11.82 24.57
CA GLY A 7 -0.09 -11.92 23.87
C GLY A 7 0.28 -13.35 23.50
N PHE A 8 0.07 -14.30 24.40
CA PHE A 8 0.31 -15.73 24.17
C PHE A 8 -0.62 -16.31 23.10
N LEU A 9 -1.91 -15.96 23.13
CA LEU A 9 -2.89 -16.36 22.12
C LEU A 9 -2.57 -15.75 20.75
N MET A 10 -2.18 -14.48 20.69
CA MET A 10 -1.71 -13.83 19.46
C MET A 10 -0.49 -14.55 18.88
N PHE A 11 0.44 -14.99 19.72
CA PHE A 11 1.66 -15.65 19.24
C PHE A 11 1.39 -17.05 18.65
N ILE A 12 0.55 -17.87 19.32
CA ILE A 12 0.34 -19.27 18.91
C ILE A 12 -0.83 -19.43 17.94
N VAL A 13 -1.96 -18.75 18.17
CA VAL A 13 -3.18 -18.95 17.37
C VAL A 13 -3.15 -18.10 16.11
N VAL A 14 -2.61 -16.89 16.18
CA VAL A 14 -2.58 -15.94 15.05
C VAL A 14 -1.20 -15.91 14.38
N GLY A 15 -0.13 -15.94 15.16
CA GLY A 15 1.24 -15.87 14.65
C GLY A 15 1.64 -17.06 13.78
N LYS A 16 1.28 -18.29 14.15
CA LYS A 16 1.57 -19.49 13.33
C LYS A 16 0.89 -19.46 11.95
N PRO A 17 -0.43 -19.20 11.84
CA PRO A 17 -1.08 -19.05 10.53
C PRO A 17 -0.43 -17.95 9.69
N ILE A 18 -0.16 -16.77 10.28
CA ILE A 18 0.49 -15.66 9.57
C ILE A 18 1.88 -16.07 9.08
N ALA A 19 2.71 -16.68 9.92
CA ALA A 19 4.04 -17.15 9.53
C ALA A 19 3.98 -18.22 8.43
N SER A 20 3.00 -19.13 8.49
CA SER A 20 2.82 -20.15 7.43
C SER A 20 2.38 -19.54 6.10
N LEU A 21 1.52 -18.52 6.13
CA LEU A 21 1.09 -17.77 4.96
C LEU A 21 2.25 -16.95 4.39
N GLN A 22 3.04 -16.32 5.26
CA GLN A 22 4.26 -15.60 4.90
C GLN A 22 5.25 -16.54 4.21
N ASN A 23 5.51 -17.73 4.78
CA ASN A 23 6.41 -18.71 4.18
C ASN A 23 5.88 -19.23 2.83
N ALA A 24 4.59 -19.58 2.75
CA ALA A 24 3.98 -20.01 1.49
C ALA A 24 4.06 -18.93 0.40
N LEU A 25 3.87 -17.67 0.77
CA LEU A 25 4.01 -16.54 -0.13
C LEU A 25 5.48 -16.24 -0.49
N THR A 26 6.42 -16.41 0.45
CA THR A 26 7.87 -16.28 0.22
C THR A 26 8.39 -17.39 -0.70
N ASP A 27 7.93 -18.63 -0.51
CA ASP A 27 8.26 -19.76 -1.38
C ASP A 27 7.68 -19.58 -2.77
N TRP A 28 6.44 -19.10 -2.85
CA TRP A 28 5.83 -18.71 -4.12
C TRP A 28 6.66 -17.61 -4.79
N LEU A 29 6.98 -16.53 -4.07
CA LEU A 29 7.83 -15.41 -4.50
C LEU A 29 9.19 -15.85 -5.04
N ASN A 30 9.90 -16.70 -4.31
CA ASN A 30 11.21 -17.23 -4.70
C ASN A 30 11.10 -18.14 -5.94
N GLY A 31 9.93 -18.72 -6.19
CA GLY A 31 9.60 -19.44 -7.41
C GLY A 31 9.13 -18.56 -8.59
N LEU A 32 8.89 -17.26 -8.39
CA LEU A 32 8.42 -16.37 -9.47
C LEU A 32 9.57 -15.91 -10.36
N SER A 33 9.64 -16.45 -11.58
CA SER A 33 10.41 -15.84 -12.66
C SER A 33 9.53 -14.94 -13.52
N GLY A 34 10.05 -13.75 -13.86
CA GLY A 34 9.50 -12.84 -14.88
C GLY A 34 8.05 -12.39 -14.64
N SER A 35 7.09 -13.05 -15.31
CA SER A 35 5.67 -12.62 -15.35
C SER A 35 4.97 -12.64 -14.00
N ASN A 36 5.31 -13.58 -13.11
CA ASN A 36 4.58 -13.68 -11.85
C ASN A 36 4.96 -12.56 -10.86
N ALA A 37 6.17 -12.01 -10.95
CA ALA A 37 6.58 -10.86 -10.13
C ALA A 37 5.77 -9.61 -10.49
N VAL A 38 5.48 -9.40 -11.77
CA VAL A 38 4.62 -8.30 -12.26
C VAL A 38 3.19 -8.45 -11.73
N ILE A 39 2.62 -9.65 -11.82
CA ILE A 39 1.26 -9.92 -11.31
C ILE A 39 1.18 -9.65 -9.80
N LEU A 40 2.18 -10.10 -9.05
CA LEU A 40 2.23 -9.83 -7.61
C LEU A 40 2.35 -8.33 -7.33
N GLY A 41 3.21 -7.63 -8.07
CA GLY A 41 3.35 -6.18 -8.00
C GLY A 41 2.03 -5.45 -8.22
N VAL A 42 1.28 -5.84 -9.25
CA VAL A 42 -0.08 -5.32 -9.53
C VAL A 42 -1.01 -5.53 -8.33
N VAL A 43 -1.07 -6.76 -7.79
CA VAL A 43 -1.97 -7.08 -6.66
C VAL A 43 -1.61 -6.25 -5.43
N LEU A 44 -0.32 -6.17 -5.08
CA LEU A 44 0.14 -5.39 -3.94
C LEU A 44 -0.10 -3.89 -4.15
N GLY A 45 0.12 -3.38 -5.36
CA GLY A 45 -0.16 -2.00 -5.72
C GLY A 45 -1.64 -1.64 -5.57
N LEU A 46 -2.54 -2.53 -6.00
CA LEU A 46 -3.99 -2.40 -5.78
C LEU A 46 -4.33 -2.36 -4.29
N MET A 47 -3.77 -3.27 -3.49
CA MET A 47 -4.01 -3.33 -2.05
C MET A 47 -3.53 -2.07 -1.33
N MET A 48 -2.34 -1.56 -1.68
CA MET A 48 -1.80 -0.33 -1.08
C MET A 48 -2.67 0.90 -1.33
N CYS A 49 -3.34 0.95 -2.48
CA CYS A 49 -4.12 2.12 -2.87
C CYS A 49 -5.62 2.03 -2.55
N PHE A 50 -6.14 0.82 -2.30
CA PHE A 50 -7.58 0.57 -2.16
C PHE A 50 -8.23 1.38 -1.03
N ASP A 51 -7.62 1.40 0.16
CA ASP A 51 -8.18 2.03 1.37
C ASP A 51 -7.30 3.15 1.95
N MET A 52 -6.30 3.59 1.20
CA MET A 52 -5.48 4.78 1.51
C MET A 52 -4.88 4.80 2.93
N GLY A 53 -4.41 3.64 3.42
CA GLY A 53 -3.83 3.48 4.78
C GLY A 53 -4.69 2.63 5.73
N GLY A 54 -5.76 2.04 5.21
CA GLY A 54 -6.64 1.13 5.94
C GLY A 54 -6.07 -0.29 6.11
N PRO A 55 -6.92 -1.26 6.50
CA PRO A 55 -6.50 -2.64 6.75
C PRO A 55 -5.82 -3.34 5.59
N LEU A 56 -6.27 -3.15 4.34
CA LEU A 56 -5.72 -3.84 3.16
C LEU A 56 -4.33 -3.31 2.82
N ASN A 57 -4.13 -1.99 2.88
CA ASN A 57 -2.81 -1.38 2.77
C ASN A 57 -1.86 -1.94 3.83
N LYS A 58 -2.31 -2.00 5.10
CA LYS A 58 -1.48 -2.53 6.20
C LYS A 58 -1.14 -4.01 6.04
N VAL A 59 -2.04 -4.82 5.50
CA VAL A 59 -1.76 -6.23 5.19
C VAL A 59 -0.70 -6.34 4.10
N ALA A 60 -0.81 -5.56 3.02
CA ALA A 60 0.21 -5.55 1.94
C ALA A 60 1.58 -5.08 2.45
N TYR A 61 1.60 -4.03 3.29
CA TYR A 61 2.83 -3.55 3.91
C TYR A 61 3.45 -4.57 4.85
N ALA A 62 2.65 -5.18 5.74
CA ALA A 62 3.14 -6.22 6.65
C ALA A 62 3.71 -7.43 5.89
N PHE A 63 3.07 -7.82 4.79
CA PHE A 63 3.58 -8.87 3.90
C PHE A 63 4.97 -8.52 3.33
N ALA A 64 5.13 -7.30 2.82
CA ALA A 64 6.41 -6.84 2.29
C ALA A 64 7.50 -6.76 3.36
N VAL A 65 7.17 -6.27 4.57
CA VAL A 65 8.09 -6.24 5.72
C VAL A 65 8.50 -7.65 6.13
N GLY A 66 7.59 -8.62 6.11
CA GLY A 66 7.93 -10.01 6.40
C GLY A 66 8.95 -10.60 5.41
N GLY A 67 8.95 -10.14 4.16
CA GLY A 67 9.96 -10.50 3.16
C GLY A 67 11.35 -9.89 3.40
N LEU A 68 11.47 -8.95 4.36
CA LEU A 68 12.75 -8.38 4.79
C LEU A 68 13.40 -9.13 5.96
N ALA A 69 12.70 -10.10 6.57
CA ALA A 69 13.26 -10.90 7.66
C ALA A 69 14.45 -11.74 7.18
N ASP A 70 14.35 -12.30 5.97
CA ASP A 70 15.42 -12.97 5.24
C ASP A 70 15.56 -12.31 3.84
N PRO A 71 16.37 -11.24 3.71
CA PRO A 71 16.36 -10.39 2.52
C PRO A 71 16.82 -11.15 1.26
N THR A 72 15.90 -11.40 0.33
CA THR A 72 16.20 -11.87 -1.01
C THR A 72 16.06 -10.73 -2.04
N PRO A 73 16.67 -10.82 -3.23
CA PRO A 73 16.42 -9.87 -4.30
C PRO A 73 14.93 -9.71 -4.66
N GLY A 74 14.14 -10.76 -4.49
CA GLY A 74 12.68 -10.72 -4.67
C GLY A 74 11.99 -9.94 -3.56
N GLY A 75 12.31 -10.22 -2.28
CA GLY A 75 11.75 -9.50 -1.13
C GLY A 75 12.04 -8.00 -1.18
N LEU A 76 13.25 -7.61 -1.58
CA LEU A 76 13.61 -6.20 -1.76
C LEU A 76 12.80 -5.51 -2.87
N LYS A 77 12.54 -6.20 -3.99
CA LYS A 77 11.68 -5.68 -5.07
C LYS A 77 10.23 -5.52 -4.62
N VAL A 78 9.71 -6.49 -3.87
CA VAL A 78 8.36 -6.44 -3.29
C VAL A 78 8.22 -5.24 -2.36
N MET A 79 9.19 -5.02 -1.47
CA MET A 79 9.19 -3.86 -0.59
C MET A 79 9.25 -2.55 -1.37
N ALA A 80 10.12 -2.46 -2.38
CA ALA A 80 10.21 -1.28 -3.23
C ALA A 80 8.88 -0.98 -3.95
N ALA A 81 8.23 -2.01 -4.52
CA ALA A 81 6.93 -1.89 -5.19
C ALA A 81 5.83 -1.40 -4.24
N VAL A 82 5.74 -2.01 -3.05
CA VAL A 82 4.77 -1.61 -2.01
C VAL A 82 5.02 -0.19 -1.52
N MET A 83 6.28 0.20 -1.31
CA MET A 83 6.63 1.56 -0.91
C MET A 83 6.29 2.58 -1.99
N ALA A 84 6.65 2.31 -3.25
CA ALA A 84 6.32 3.21 -4.35
C ALA A 84 4.80 3.33 -4.52
N ALA A 85 4.06 2.22 -4.47
CA ALA A 85 2.60 2.21 -4.61
C ALA A 85 1.91 2.96 -3.46
N GLY A 86 2.35 2.83 -2.21
CA GLY A 86 1.74 3.56 -1.09
C GLY A 86 1.92 5.09 -1.15
N MET A 87 2.90 5.60 -1.91
CA MET A 87 3.05 7.03 -2.19
C MET A 87 2.07 7.52 -3.27
N VAL A 88 1.50 6.62 -4.09
CA VAL A 88 0.70 6.99 -5.26
C VAL A 88 -0.54 7.80 -4.89
N PRO A 89 -1.42 7.39 -3.95
CA PRO A 89 -2.66 8.12 -3.70
C PRO A 89 -2.45 9.61 -3.35
N PRO A 90 -1.63 9.99 -2.35
CA PRO A 90 -1.42 11.39 -2.01
C PRO A 90 -0.68 12.16 -3.10
N LEU A 91 0.34 11.58 -3.75
CA LEU A 91 1.08 12.26 -4.82
C LEU A 91 0.22 12.48 -6.07
N ALA A 92 -0.64 11.52 -6.42
CA ALA A 92 -1.57 11.63 -7.53
C ALA A 92 -2.58 12.76 -7.27
N MET A 93 -3.13 12.86 -6.06
CA MET A 93 -4.04 13.96 -5.70
C MET A 93 -3.35 15.32 -5.67
N ALA A 94 -2.11 15.38 -5.16
CA ALA A 94 -1.29 16.57 -5.17
C ALA A 94 -0.99 17.05 -6.61
N LEU A 95 -0.68 16.12 -7.51
CA LEU A 95 -0.45 16.42 -8.92
C LEU A 95 -1.74 16.83 -9.64
N ALA A 96 -2.85 16.13 -9.41
CA ALA A 96 -4.13 16.43 -10.05
C ALA A 96 -4.62 17.84 -9.68
N THR A 97 -4.53 18.21 -8.40
CA THR A 97 -4.95 19.53 -7.90
C THR A 97 -4.04 20.67 -8.38
N THR A 98 -2.77 20.40 -8.65
CA THR A 98 -1.83 21.41 -9.19
C THR A 98 -2.02 21.61 -10.69
N VAL A 99 -2.07 20.53 -11.49
CA VAL A 99 -2.17 20.59 -12.96
C VAL A 99 -3.58 20.99 -13.41
N ARG A 100 -4.61 20.43 -12.78
CA ARG A 100 -6.02 20.64 -13.16
C ARG A 100 -6.78 21.43 -12.10
N ARG A 101 -6.15 22.46 -11.52
CA ARG A 101 -6.71 23.29 -10.43
C ARG A 101 -8.19 23.65 -10.61
N GLY A 102 -8.62 23.99 -11.82
CA GLY A 102 -10.00 24.40 -12.13
C GLY A 102 -11.08 23.35 -11.85
N LEU A 103 -10.72 22.07 -11.74
CA LEU A 103 -11.64 20.98 -11.40
C LEU A 103 -11.83 20.78 -9.89
N PHE A 104 -11.00 21.42 -9.07
CA PHE A 104 -10.96 21.22 -7.62
C PHE A 104 -11.41 22.48 -6.87
N THR A 105 -12.07 22.28 -5.75
CA THR A 105 -12.46 23.32 -4.79
C THR A 105 -11.23 23.97 -4.14
N LYS A 106 -11.41 25.10 -3.45
CA LYS A 106 -10.31 25.76 -2.72
C LYS A 106 -9.72 24.83 -1.65
N THR A 107 -10.57 24.17 -0.88
CA THR A 107 -10.18 23.21 0.17
C THR A 107 -9.40 22.03 -0.39
N GLU A 108 -9.85 21.44 -1.51
CA GLU A 108 -9.12 20.35 -2.16
C GLU A 108 -7.75 20.79 -2.67
N ARG A 109 -7.60 22.02 -3.17
CA ARG A 109 -6.30 22.56 -3.58
C ARG A 109 -5.36 22.78 -2.39
N GLU A 110 -5.89 23.19 -1.24
CA GLU A 110 -5.11 23.33 0.00
C GLU A 110 -4.66 21.97 0.53
N ASN A 111 -5.56 21.00 0.57
CA ASN A 111 -5.24 19.61 0.90
C ASN A 111 -4.20 19.04 -0.07
N GLY A 112 -4.28 19.38 -1.36
CA GLY A 112 -3.35 18.93 -2.40
C GLY A 112 -1.92 19.44 -2.19
N ARG A 113 -1.76 20.64 -1.60
CA ARG A 113 -0.44 21.16 -1.24
C ARG A 113 0.19 20.35 -0.11
N ALA A 114 -0.58 20.01 0.92
CA ALA A 114 -0.12 19.15 2.00
C ALA A 114 0.18 17.72 1.50
N ALA A 115 -0.63 17.21 0.58
CA ALA A 115 -0.50 15.87 0.02
C ALA A 115 0.84 15.61 -0.68
N TRP A 116 1.54 16.64 -1.19
CA TRP A 116 2.91 16.49 -1.69
C TRP A 116 3.86 15.95 -0.62
N VAL A 117 3.87 16.59 0.56
CA VAL A 117 4.76 16.23 1.66
C VAL A 117 4.34 14.90 2.28
N LEU A 118 3.03 14.69 2.45
CA LEU A 118 2.49 13.43 2.97
C LEU A 118 2.87 12.27 2.05
N GLY A 119 2.66 12.40 0.75
CA GLY A 119 3.02 11.37 -0.22
C GLY A 119 4.52 11.11 -0.31
N ALA A 120 5.34 12.18 -0.31
CA ALA A 120 6.80 12.03 -0.26
C ALA A 120 7.29 11.35 1.03
N SER A 121 6.52 11.44 2.11
CA SER A 121 6.81 10.82 3.40
C SER A 121 6.13 9.45 3.59
N PHE A 122 5.58 8.86 2.52
CA PHE A 122 4.87 7.58 2.57
C PHE A 122 3.64 7.59 3.51
N ILE A 123 2.94 8.72 3.59
CA ILE A 123 1.68 8.87 4.32
C ILE A 123 0.54 8.88 3.31
N THR A 124 -0.05 7.70 3.11
CA THR A 124 -1.10 7.47 2.10
C THR A 124 -2.42 8.19 2.42
N GLU A 125 -2.66 8.50 3.70
CA GLU A 125 -3.88 9.11 4.22
C GLU A 125 -4.13 10.52 3.67
N GLY A 126 -3.11 11.18 3.11
CA GLY A 126 -3.25 12.48 2.45
C GLY A 126 -4.28 12.50 1.31
N ALA A 127 -4.66 11.33 0.78
CA ALA A 127 -5.69 11.17 -0.24
C ALA A 127 -7.13 11.02 0.31
N ILE A 128 -7.30 10.71 1.61
CA ILE A 128 -8.63 10.44 2.21
C ILE A 128 -9.63 11.58 1.99
N PRO A 129 -9.26 12.88 2.18
CA PRO A 129 -10.21 13.98 1.96
C PRO A 129 -10.77 14.02 0.53
N PHE A 130 -9.98 13.59 -0.45
CA PHE A 130 -10.39 13.55 -1.85
C PHE A 130 -11.27 12.34 -2.15
N ALA A 131 -10.92 11.16 -1.63
CA ALA A 131 -11.74 9.97 -1.79
C ALA A 131 -13.07 10.07 -1.05
N ALA A 132 -13.13 10.81 0.07
CA ALA A 132 -14.37 11.11 0.75
C ALA A 132 -15.28 12.03 -0.09
N ALA A 133 -14.70 12.93 -0.88
CA ALA A 133 -15.44 13.86 -1.74
C ALA A 133 -15.93 13.20 -3.05
N ASP A 134 -15.12 12.36 -3.70
CA ASP A 134 -15.46 11.65 -4.94
C ASP A 134 -14.87 10.23 -4.98
N PRO A 135 -15.45 9.27 -4.23
CA PRO A 135 -14.86 7.94 -4.05
C PRO A 135 -14.80 7.13 -5.35
N LEU A 136 -15.82 7.27 -6.20
CA LEU A 136 -15.94 6.50 -7.44
C LEU A 136 -14.93 6.92 -8.50
N ARG A 137 -14.39 8.15 -8.42
CA ARG A 137 -13.32 8.59 -9.32
C ARG A 137 -11.94 8.44 -8.69
N VAL A 138 -11.80 8.78 -7.42
CA VAL A 138 -10.49 8.79 -6.75
C VAL A 138 -9.99 7.37 -6.53
N ILE A 139 -10.78 6.48 -5.90
CA ILE A 139 -10.29 5.15 -5.52
C ILE A 139 -9.87 4.32 -6.74
N PRO A 140 -10.68 4.18 -7.81
CA PRO A 140 -10.27 3.40 -8.97
C PRO A 140 -9.06 4.00 -9.70
N SER A 141 -8.94 5.34 -9.75
CA SER A 141 -7.81 5.99 -10.43
C SER A 141 -6.49 5.81 -9.67
N VAL A 142 -6.49 5.95 -8.34
CA VAL A 142 -5.28 5.70 -7.54
C VAL A 142 -4.94 4.22 -7.49
N MET A 143 -5.93 3.32 -7.48
CA MET A 143 -5.71 1.87 -7.60
C MET A 143 -5.06 1.50 -8.94
N ALA A 144 -5.52 2.07 -10.05
CA ALA A 144 -4.88 1.87 -11.34
C ALA A 144 -3.44 2.39 -11.36
N GLY A 145 -3.19 3.57 -10.79
CA GLY A 145 -1.83 4.11 -10.63
C GLY A 145 -0.94 3.23 -9.76
N GLY A 146 -1.48 2.70 -8.65
CA GLY A 146 -0.81 1.78 -7.74
C GLY A 146 -0.47 0.46 -8.41
N ALA A 147 -1.41 -0.12 -9.17
CA ALA A 147 -1.19 -1.33 -9.96
C ALA A 147 -0.03 -1.17 -10.95
N VAL A 148 0.00 -0.05 -11.67
CA VAL A 148 1.08 0.25 -12.64
C VAL A 148 2.41 0.51 -11.94
N THR A 149 2.40 1.13 -10.76
CA THR A 149 3.61 1.42 -9.99
C THR A 149 4.17 0.15 -9.34
N GLY A 150 3.31 -0.79 -8.97
CA GLY A 150 3.71 -2.06 -8.40
C GLY A 150 4.24 -3.07 -9.43
N ALA A 151 3.72 -3.03 -10.66
CA ALA A 151 4.06 -3.90 -11.80
C ALA A 151 5.52 -3.77 -12.24
#